data_AF-K6W8L5-F1
#
_entry.id   AF-K6W8L5-F1
#
_cell.length_a   1.000
_cell.length_b   1.000
_cell.length_c   1.000
_cell.angle_alpha   90.00
_cell.angle_beta   90.00
_cell.angle_gamma   90.00
#
_symmetry.space_group_name_H-M   'P 1'
#
loop_
_entity.id
_entity.type
_entity.pdbx_description
1 polymer ?
#
loop_
_entity_poly.entity_id
_entity_poly.type
_entity_poly.pdbx_seq_one_letter_code
_entity_poly.pdbx_strand_id
1 'polypeptide(L)'
;MQTTVVDETHTSPTFAELGVDDRIVAALADDGKTHTFAIQELTLPLAMAGDDLIGQARTGMGKTFGFGVPLLHRLVHAEESGLRALDNTPRALVIVPTRELCLQVTGDLEVAARRLDVTFADRATRPLKITSIYGGRPYESQIAELKSGVDVVVGTPGRLLDLAQQGHLILGKVAILVLDEADEMLDLGFLPDIERIMASLPTPRQTMLFSATMPGPIVTLARTFLHRPTHIRAEHANDSAVHERTTQHVYRAHALDKAELVARILQADGRGATMIFTRTKRTAQKVADDLGERGFSVGAVHGDLGQVAREKALKRFRNGDIDVLVATDVAARGIDIDDVTHVINYQCPDDDKTYIHRIGRTGRAGRTGTAITLVDWDELHRWELINTALGLGVPEPVETYSTSENLRSDLGIPESATGRIAKPKRESGDGEKGERRRERAERPKSNRSRRRTRGGKPVEASDAGADPTTTPADDADGSAQGDDAPSDMSSETGSDKPRRRRRRRGGAKRSGSSSEHRAEEATTVSSAD
;
A
#
# COMPACT_ATOMS: atom_id res chain seq x y z
N MET A 1 21.71 18.71 -16.13
CA MET A 1 21.06 18.92 -14.82
C MET A 1 20.54 20.33 -14.84
N GLN A 2 19.22 20.51 -14.83
CA GLN A 2 18.60 21.83 -14.76
C GLN A 2 17.98 21.92 -13.37
N THR A 3 18.60 22.70 -12.50
CA THR A 3 18.10 22.97 -11.14
C THR A 3 17.41 24.32 -11.19
N THR A 4 16.09 24.33 -11.01
CA THR A 4 15.31 25.57 -10.96
C THR A 4 14.77 25.72 -9.55
N VAL A 5 15.19 26.77 -8.86
CA VAL A 5 14.63 27.18 -7.56
C VAL A 5 13.49 28.13 -7.86
N VAL A 6 12.27 27.75 -7.47
CA VAL A 6 11.08 28.59 -7.67
C VAL A 6 11.02 29.61 -6.53
N ASP A 7 11.04 30.90 -6.87
CA ASP A 7 10.97 32.04 -5.94
C ASP A 7 9.57 32.15 -5.30
N GLU A 8 9.44 32.69 -4.08
CA GLU A 8 8.17 32.80 -3.34
C GLU A 8 7.17 33.74 -4.00
N THR A 9 7.62 34.65 -4.87
CA THR A 9 6.75 35.54 -5.66
C THR A 9 6.31 34.95 -7.00
N HIS A 10 6.76 33.74 -7.35
CA HIS A 10 6.40 33.08 -8.60
C HIS A 10 4.94 32.64 -8.56
N THR A 11 4.13 33.21 -9.46
CA THR A 11 2.78 32.69 -9.70
C THR A 11 2.91 31.51 -10.64
N SER A 12 2.68 30.31 -10.13
CA SER A 12 2.74 29.09 -10.95
C SER A 12 1.78 29.20 -12.14
N PRO A 13 2.19 28.81 -13.35
CA PRO A 13 1.32 28.89 -14.51
C PRO A 13 0.14 27.93 -14.40
N THR A 14 -0.90 28.19 -15.18
CA THR A 14 -2.01 27.27 -15.40
C THR A 14 -1.63 26.17 -16.39
N PHE A 15 -2.34 25.05 -16.36
CA PHE A 15 -2.16 23.98 -17.37
C PHE A 15 -2.41 24.49 -18.80
N ALA A 16 -3.34 25.43 -18.98
CA ALA A 16 -3.64 26.03 -20.28
C ALA A 16 -2.46 26.85 -20.83
N GLU A 17 -1.81 27.65 -19.99
CA GLU A 17 -0.64 28.45 -20.39
C GLU A 17 0.55 27.60 -20.81
N LEU A 18 0.64 26.37 -20.29
CA LEU A 18 1.66 25.40 -20.68
C LEU A 18 1.32 24.63 -21.97
N GLY A 19 0.15 24.86 -22.58
CA GLY A 19 -0.27 24.24 -23.84
C GLY A 19 -0.89 22.85 -23.71
N VAL A 20 -1.43 22.51 -22.53
CA VAL A 20 -2.14 21.24 -22.30
C VAL A 20 -3.46 21.22 -23.10
N ASP A 21 -3.92 20.02 -23.51
CA ASP A 21 -5.18 19.84 -24.25
C ASP A 21 -6.36 20.39 -23.43
N ASP A 22 -7.19 21.23 -24.06
CA ASP A 22 -8.31 21.94 -23.42
C ASP A 22 -9.27 21.01 -22.66
N ARG A 23 -9.45 19.77 -23.12
CA ARG A 23 -10.33 18.79 -22.46
C ARG A 23 -9.72 18.30 -21.15
N ILE A 24 -8.39 18.14 -21.10
CA ILE A 24 -7.67 17.80 -19.87
C ILE A 24 -7.73 18.99 -18.90
N VAL A 25 -7.47 20.21 -19.39
CA VAL A 25 -7.57 21.44 -18.60
C VAL A 25 -8.96 21.56 -17.96
N ALA A 26 -10.02 21.38 -18.76
CA ALA A 26 -11.38 21.45 -18.25
C ALA A 26 -11.69 20.35 -17.22
N ALA A 27 -11.19 19.13 -17.41
CA ALA A 27 -11.39 18.04 -16.47
C ALA A 27 -10.67 18.27 -15.13
N LEU A 28 -9.46 18.84 -15.16
CA LEU A 28 -8.71 19.22 -13.96
C LEU A 28 -9.37 20.41 -13.24
N ALA A 29 -9.89 21.39 -13.98
CA ALA A 29 -10.61 22.53 -13.43
C ALA A 29 -11.89 22.12 -12.69
N ASP A 30 -12.64 21.13 -13.20
CA ASP A 30 -13.82 20.54 -12.51
C ASP A 30 -13.46 19.98 -11.13
N ASP A 31 -12.21 19.52 -10.96
CA ASP A 31 -11.66 18.95 -9.72
C ASP A 31 -10.83 19.98 -8.92
N GLY A 32 -10.98 21.27 -9.24
CA GLY A 32 -10.35 22.39 -8.53
C GLY A 32 -8.85 22.58 -8.82
N LYS A 33 -8.29 21.89 -9.82
CA LYS A 33 -6.86 21.91 -10.16
C LYS A 33 -6.60 22.82 -11.35
N THR A 34 -6.37 24.10 -11.08
CA THR A 34 -6.20 25.13 -12.13
C THR A 34 -4.75 25.54 -12.39
N HIS A 35 -3.90 25.49 -11.35
CA HIS A 35 -2.50 25.90 -11.41
C HIS A 35 -1.56 24.71 -11.20
N THR A 36 -0.37 24.78 -11.78
CA THR A 36 0.61 23.70 -11.73
C THR A 36 1.48 23.77 -10.48
N PHE A 37 1.94 22.62 -9.99
CA PHE A 37 3.07 22.57 -9.05
C PHE A 37 4.41 22.80 -9.77
N ALA A 38 5.45 23.20 -9.04
CA ALA A 38 6.78 23.46 -9.60
C ALA A 38 7.32 22.30 -10.47
N ILE A 39 7.19 21.05 -10.02
CA ILE A 39 7.62 19.90 -10.81
C ILE A 39 6.83 19.79 -12.13
N GLN A 40 5.54 20.11 -12.13
CA GLN A 40 4.67 20.02 -13.30
C GLN A 40 5.02 21.11 -14.32
N GLU A 41 5.23 22.36 -13.86
CA GLU A 41 5.69 23.46 -14.71
C GLU A 41 6.97 23.10 -15.47
N LEU A 42 7.92 22.49 -14.77
CA LEU A 42 9.22 22.13 -15.35
C LEU A 42 9.14 20.89 -16.26
N THR A 43 8.29 19.90 -15.93
CA THR A 43 8.23 18.64 -16.68
C THR A 43 7.29 18.71 -17.88
N LEU A 44 6.17 19.45 -17.79
CA LEU A 44 5.10 19.41 -18.79
C LEU A 44 5.57 19.72 -20.22
N PRO A 45 6.29 20.82 -20.50
CA PRO A 45 6.69 21.15 -21.87
C PRO A 45 7.57 20.06 -22.50
N LEU A 46 8.54 19.54 -21.75
CA LEU A 46 9.48 18.50 -22.21
C LEU A 46 8.74 17.16 -22.41
N ALA A 47 7.89 16.80 -21.45
CA ALA A 47 7.15 15.55 -21.49
C ALA A 47 6.13 15.52 -22.63
N MET A 48 5.43 16.63 -22.92
CA MET A 48 4.51 16.73 -24.05
C MET A 48 5.24 16.67 -25.39
N ALA A 49 6.45 17.23 -25.49
CA ALA A 49 7.30 17.10 -26.66
C ALA A 49 7.79 15.66 -26.92
N GLY A 50 7.69 14.78 -25.92
CA GLY A 50 8.08 13.38 -26.02
C GLY A 50 9.50 13.07 -25.54
N ASP A 51 10.17 14.03 -24.88
CA ASP A 51 11.51 13.85 -24.33
C ASP A 51 11.50 12.90 -23.13
N ASP A 52 12.59 12.14 -22.98
CA ASP A 52 12.85 11.38 -21.76
C ASP A 52 13.24 12.34 -20.63
N LEU A 53 12.78 12.05 -19.41
CA LEU A 53 13.07 12.89 -18.25
C LEU A 53 13.25 12.10 -16.97
N ILE A 54 14.01 12.69 -16.06
CA ILE A 54 14.11 12.26 -14.66
C ILE A 54 13.55 13.40 -13.83
N GLY A 55 12.39 13.18 -13.20
CA GLY A 55 11.77 14.11 -12.27
C GLY A 55 12.11 13.74 -10.83
N GLN A 56 12.99 14.50 -10.19
CA GLN A 56 13.32 14.32 -8.78
C GLN A 56 12.44 15.21 -7.91
N ALA A 57 11.48 14.60 -7.21
CA ALA A 57 10.52 15.29 -6.33
C ALA A 57 9.96 14.33 -5.27
N ARG A 58 9.57 14.87 -4.10
CA ARG A 58 8.96 14.09 -3.02
C ARG A 58 7.48 13.80 -3.30
N THR A 59 6.90 12.81 -2.61
CA THR A 59 5.45 12.55 -2.64
C THR A 59 4.67 13.82 -2.26
N GLY A 60 3.52 14.05 -2.90
CA GLY A 60 2.65 15.22 -2.69
C GLY A 60 3.08 16.52 -3.38
N MET A 61 4.17 16.51 -4.17
CA MET A 61 4.55 17.64 -5.03
C MET A 61 3.81 17.63 -6.39
N GLY A 62 2.73 16.86 -6.53
CA GLY A 62 1.95 16.80 -7.77
C GLY A 62 2.58 15.97 -8.90
N LYS A 63 3.51 15.05 -8.60
CA LYS A 63 4.17 14.18 -9.60
C LYS A 63 3.20 13.46 -10.53
N THR A 64 2.06 12.98 -10.00
CA THR A 64 1.07 12.23 -10.77
C THR A 64 0.61 12.98 -12.01
N PHE A 65 0.24 14.26 -11.89
CA PHE A 65 -0.12 15.06 -13.07
C PHE A 65 1.10 15.56 -13.85
N GLY A 66 2.28 15.60 -13.23
CA GLY A 66 3.54 15.92 -13.90
C GLY A 66 3.94 14.91 -14.98
N PHE A 67 3.61 13.63 -14.80
CA PHE A 67 3.73 12.60 -15.85
C PHE A 67 2.41 12.24 -16.52
N GLY A 68 1.30 12.35 -15.80
CA GLY A 68 -0.01 11.89 -16.24
C GLY A 68 -0.63 12.77 -17.31
N VAL A 69 -0.62 14.09 -17.11
CA VAL A 69 -1.11 15.06 -18.09
C VAL A 69 -0.36 14.97 -19.42
N PRO A 70 0.99 14.98 -19.47
CA PRO A 70 1.68 14.89 -20.76
C PRO A 70 1.50 13.52 -21.42
N LEU A 71 1.42 12.44 -20.63
CA LEU A 71 1.06 11.11 -21.13
C LEU A 71 -0.30 11.14 -21.83
N LEU A 72 -1.33 11.67 -21.18
CA LEU A 72 -2.68 11.75 -21.75
C LEU A 72 -2.74 12.68 -22.98
N HIS A 73 -2.09 13.84 -22.91
CA HIS A 73 -1.99 14.80 -24.01
C HIS A 73 -1.41 14.13 -25.26
N ARG A 74 -0.27 13.43 -25.13
CA ARG A 74 0.33 12.72 -26.26
C ARG A 74 -0.56 11.60 -26.82
N LEU A 75 -1.31 10.90 -25.96
CA LEU A 75 -2.22 9.85 -26.41
C LEU A 75 -3.40 10.36 -27.24
N VAL A 76 -3.90 11.58 -26.95
CA VAL A 76 -4.98 12.20 -27.73
C VAL A 76 -4.47 12.91 -28.97
N HIS A 77 -3.24 13.43 -28.95
CA HIS A 77 -2.52 13.98 -30.10
C HIS A 77 -1.66 12.93 -30.81
N ALA A 78 -2.10 11.67 -30.84
CA ALA A 78 -1.25 10.55 -31.27
C ALA A 78 -0.72 10.69 -32.72
N GLU A 79 -1.56 11.16 -33.65
CA GLU A 79 -1.15 11.39 -35.05
C GLU A 79 -0.03 12.45 -35.16
N GLU A 80 -0.15 13.54 -34.41
CA GLU A 80 0.82 14.64 -34.36
C GLU A 80 2.09 14.27 -33.58
N SER A 81 1.93 13.46 -32.53
CA SER A 81 2.99 13.04 -31.60
C SER A 81 3.83 11.86 -32.12
N GLY A 82 3.57 11.40 -33.35
CA GLY A 82 4.24 10.24 -33.94
C GLY A 82 3.89 8.90 -33.28
N LEU A 83 2.80 8.84 -32.52
CA LEU A 83 2.32 7.61 -31.88
C LEU A 83 1.46 6.81 -32.85
N ARG A 84 1.61 5.49 -32.80
CA ARG A 84 0.78 4.57 -33.58
C ARG A 84 -0.72 4.72 -33.27
N ALA A 85 -1.55 4.35 -34.24
CA ALA A 85 -3.00 4.22 -34.06
C ALA A 85 -3.35 3.12 -33.05
N LEU A 86 -4.52 3.26 -32.42
CA LEU A 86 -5.06 2.29 -31.46
C LEU A 86 -5.53 1.00 -32.13
N ASP A 87 -5.29 -0.12 -31.44
CA ASP A 87 -5.67 -1.47 -31.85
C ASP A 87 -6.05 -2.36 -30.65
N ASN A 88 -6.66 -1.74 -29.63
CA ASN A 88 -7.10 -2.37 -28.37
C ASN A 88 -5.99 -2.94 -27.47
N THR A 89 -4.71 -2.64 -27.73
CA THR A 89 -3.63 -2.90 -26.77
C THR A 89 -3.13 -1.60 -26.14
N PRO A 90 -2.52 -1.66 -24.93
CA PRO A 90 -1.99 -0.48 -24.27
C PRO A 90 -0.97 0.29 -25.15
N ARG A 91 -0.97 1.62 -25.02
CA ARG A 91 0.04 2.53 -25.59
C ARG A 91 0.91 3.15 -24.50
N ALA A 92 0.43 3.23 -23.27
CA ALA A 92 1.19 3.74 -22.14
C ALA A 92 1.18 2.75 -20.97
N LEU A 93 2.32 2.68 -20.27
CA LEU A 93 2.51 1.88 -19.06
C LEU A 93 3.05 2.77 -17.95
N VAL A 94 2.38 2.77 -16.80
CA VAL A 94 2.84 3.43 -15.58
C VAL A 94 3.12 2.34 -14.54
N ILE A 95 4.38 2.26 -14.10
CA ILE A 95 4.82 1.28 -13.10
C ILE A 95 4.99 2.00 -11.76
N VAL A 96 4.37 1.44 -10.72
CA VAL A 96 4.38 1.98 -9.35
C VAL A 96 4.71 0.89 -8.34
N PRO A 97 5.33 1.20 -7.18
CA PRO A 97 5.76 0.20 -6.19
C PRO A 97 4.63 -0.54 -5.49
N THR A 98 3.51 0.13 -5.22
CA THR A 98 2.46 -0.41 -4.34
C THR A 98 1.09 -0.43 -5.01
N ARG A 99 0.20 -1.26 -4.45
CA ARG A 99 -1.19 -1.40 -4.94
C ARG A 99 -1.98 -0.13 -4.69
N GLU A 100 -1.71 0.53 -3.58
CA GLU A 100 -2.38 1.73 -3.12
C GLU A 100 -2.04 2.90 -4.05
N LEU A 101 -0.76 3.07 -4.38
CA LEU A 101 -0.34 4.08 -5.33
C LEU A 101 -0.87 3.76 -6.74
N CYS A 102 -0.96 2.48 -7.11
CA CYS A 102 -1.56 2.06 -8.38
C CYS A 102 -3.01 2.54 -8.51
N LEU A 103 -3.82 2.34 -7.46
CA LEU A 103 -5.21 2.81 -7.44
C LEU A 103 -5.31 4.33 -7.41
N GLN A 104 -4.46 5.00 -6.64
CA GLN A 104 -4.42 6.46 -6.58
C GLN A 104 -4.09 7.07 -7.94
N VAL A 105 -2.97 6.66 -8.55
CA VAL A 105 -2.54 7.12 -9.87
C VAL A 105 -3.60 6.80 -10.92
N THR A 106 -4.22 5.62 -10.87
CA THR A 106 -5.32 5.27 -11.79
C THR A 106 -6.48 6.26 -11.66
N GLY A 107 -6.94 6.55 -10.43
CA GLY A 107 -8.03 7.49 -10.18
C GLY A 107 -7.70 8.92 -10.62
N ASP A 108 -6.48 9.40 -10.34
CA ASP A 108 -6.02 10.72 -10.78
C ASP A 108 -6.02 10.83 -12.31
N LEU A 109 -5.51 9.81 -13.00
CA LEU A 109 -5.52 9.78 -14.46
C LEU A 109 -6.94 9.67 -15.02
N GLU A 110 -7.84 8.93 -14.38
CA GLU A 110 -9.26 8.86 -14.78
C GLU A 110 -9.96 10.21 -14.63
N VAL A 111 -9.63 10.99 -13.60
CA VAL A 111 -10.11 12.37 -13.46
C VAL A 111 -9.65 13.22 -14.64
N ALA A 112 -8.34 13.25 -14.92
CA ALA A 112 -7.78 14.02 -16.02
C ALA A 112 -8.26 13.55 -17.41
N ALA A 113 -8.55 12.26 -17.55
CA ALA A 113 -8.97 11.65 -18.81
C ALA A 113 -10.49 11.66 -19.04
N ARG A 114 -11.31 12.11 -18.08
CA ARG A 114 -12.78 11.95 -18.11
C ARG A 114 -13.45 12.55 -19.35
N ARG A 115 -12.83 13.58 -19.94
CA ARG A 115 -13.32 14.29 -21.13
C ARG A 115 -12.58 13.87 -22.42
N LEU A 116 -11.78 12.81 -22.37
CA LEU A 116 -10.96 12.35 -23.50
C LEU A 116 -11.59 11.17 -24.21
N ASP A 117 -11.77 11.35 -25.52
CA ASP A 117 -12.03 10.27 -26.46
C ASP A 117 -10.76 9.99 -27.26
N VAL A 118 -10.60 8.73 -27.63
CA VAL A 118 -9.53 8.25 -28.49
C VAL A 118 -10.10 7.74 -29.81
N THR A 119 -9.37 8.03 -30.90
CA THR A 119 -9.74 7.64 -32.26
C THR A 119 -8.92 6.44 -32.71
N PHE A 120 -9.59 5.41 -33.22
CA PHE A 120 -8.99 4.21 -33.77
C PHE A 120 -8.56 4.39 -35.23
N ALA A 121 -7.78 3.43 -35.75
CA ALA A 121 -7.34 3.42 -37.14
C ALA A 121 -8.49 3.42 -38.15
N ASP A 122 -9.63 2.83 -37.78
CA ASP A 122 -10.87 2.78 -38.58
C ASP A 122 -11.77 4.01 -38.40
N ARG A 123 -11.25 5.07 -37.75
CA ARG A 123 -11.98 6.31 -37.38
C ARG A 123 -13.09 6.14 -36.35
N ALA A 124 -13.26 4.96 -35.75
CA ALA A 124 -14.15 4.82 -34.60
C ALA A 124 -13.61 5.62 -33.40
N THR A 125 -14.49 6.15 -32.56
CA THR A 125 -14.13 6.88 -31.34
C THR A 125 -14.72 6.22 -30.12
N ARG A 126 -13.98 6.22 -29.00
CA ARG A 126 -14.49 5.82 -27.68
C ARG A 126 -13.79 6.58 -26.56
N PRO A 127 -14.35 6.60 -25.34
CA PRO A 127 -13.65 7.13 -24.18
C PRO A 127 -12.30 6.44 -23.95
N LEU A 128 -11.30 7.22 -23.55
CA LEU A 128 -9.99 6.69 -23.14
C LEU A 128 -10.17 5.76 -21.93
N LYS A 129 -9.54 4.58 -21.98
CA LYS A 129 -9.65 3.55 -20.94
C LYS A 129 -8.32 3.37 -20.22
N ILE A 130 -8.40 3.44 -18.89
CA ILE A 130 -7.28 3.23 -17.96
C ILE A 130 -7.63 2.01 -17.10
N THR A 131 -6.66 1.14 -16.84
CA THR A 131 -6.86 0.00 -15.91
C THR A 131 -5.70 -0.10 -14.92
N SER A 132 -6.03 -0.50 -13.71
CA SER A 132 -5.09 -0.79 -12.62
C SER A 132 -4.78 -2.30 -12.56
N ILE A 133 -3.51 -2.67 -12.65
CA ILE A 133 -3.03 -4.06 -12.64
C ILE A 133 -2.10 -4.29 -11.45
N TYR A 134 -2.58 -5.03 -10.46
CA TYR A 134 -1.83 -5.24 -9.22
C TYR A 134 -2.19 -6.56 -8.52
N GLY A 135 -1.31 -7.02 -7.63
CA GLY A 135 -1.48 -8.26 -6.87
C GLY A 135 -2.67 -8.24 -5.89
N GLY A 136 -3.13 -9.41 -5.44
CA GLY A 136 -4.22 -9.50 -4.46
C GLY A 136 -5.64 -9.33 -5.02
N ARG A 137 -5.78 -9.03 -6.32
CA ARG A 137 -7.03 -9.20 -7.09
C ARG A 137 -6.97 -10.45 -7.97
N PRO A 138 -8.13 -11.12 -8.26
CA PRO A 138 -8.21 -12.27 -9.14
C PRO A 138 -7.67 -11.99 -10.54
N TYR A 139 -6.94 -12.94 -11.14
CA TYR A 139 -6.35 -12.80 -12.46
C TYR A 139 -7.44 -12.62 -13.54
N GLU A 140 -8.51 -13.40 -13.45
CA GLU A 140 -9.59 -13.44 -14.45
C GLU A 140 -10.23 -12.08 -14.66
N SER A 141 -10.39 -11.30 -13.60
CA SER A 141 -10.95 -9.94 -13.67
C SER A 141 -10.04 -8.98 -14.46
N GLN A 142 -8.74 -9.00 -14.21
CA GLN A 142 -7.76 -8.15 -14.90
C GLN A 142 -7.56 -8.60 -16.35
N ILE A 143 -7.59 -9.92 -16.61
CA ILE A 143 -7.53 -10.48 -17.96
C ILE A 143 -8.76 -10.06 -18.77
N ALA A 144 -9.95 -10.05 -18.18
CA ALA A 144 -11.16 -9.59 -18.84
C ALA A 144 -11.09 -8.09 -19.19
N GLU A 145 -10.60 -7.26 -18.27
CA GLU A 145 -10.37 -5.83 -18.51
C GLU A 145 -9.40 -5.60 -19.68
N LEU A 146 -8.25 -6.29 -19.69
CA LEU A 146 -7.27 -6.24 -20.78
C LEU A 146 -7.86 -6.66 -22.14
N LYS A 147 -8.63 -7.75 -22.16
CA LYS A 147 -9.30 -8.25 -23.38
C LYS A 147 -10.35 -7.29 -23.93
N SER A 148 -10.96 -6.45 -23.07
CA SER A 148 -11.95 -5.44 -23.48
C SER A 148 -11.34 -4.22 -24.19
N GLY A 149 -10.00 -4.18 -24.28
CA GLY A 149 -9.22 -3.08 -24.85
C GLY A 149 -8.98 -1.96 -23.85
N VAL A 150 -7.71 -1.61 -23.64
CA VAL A 150 -7.26 -0.54 -22.72
C VAL A 150 -6.15 0.28 -23.38
N ASP A 151 -6.06 1.57 -23.02
CA ASP A 151 -5.08 2.50 -23.60
C ASP A 151 -3.90 2.75 -22.67
N VAL A 152 -4.18 2.85 -21.37
CA VAL A 152 -3.21 3.08 -20.31
C VAL A 152 -3.32 1.95 -19.28
N VAL A 153 -2.18 1.37 -18.92
CA VAL A 153 -2.08 0.43 -17.81
C VAL A 153 -1.26 1.09 -16.71
N VAL A 154 -1.82 1.15 -15.50
CA VAL A 154 -1.09 1.48 -14.28
C VAL A 154 -0.91 0.19 -13.50
N GLY A 155 0.29 -0.15 -13.03
CA GLY A 155 0.45 -1.42 -12.33
C GLY A 155 1.70 -1.61 -11.51
N THR A 156 1.66 -2.67 -10.68
CA THR A 156 2.80 -3.09 -9.84
C THR A 156 3.69 -4.08 -10.59
N PRO A 157 5.03 -4.01 -10.47
CA PRO A 157 6.00 -4.77 -11.27
C PRO A 157 5.68 -6.26 -11.40
N GLY A 158 5.55 -6.99 -10.28
CA GLY A 158 5.34 -8.44 -10.31
C GLY A 158 4.08 -8.87 -11.08
N ARG A 159 2.94 -8.21 -10.85
CA ARG A 159 1.69 -8.55 -11.55
C ARG A 159 1.73 -8.18 -13.04
N LEU A 160 2.38 -7.07 -13.39
CA LEU A 160 2.57 -6.68 -14.79
C LEU A 160 3.42 -7.71 -15.52
N LEU A 161 4.54 -8.12 -14.93
CA LEU A 161 5.45 -9.11 -15.50
C LEU A 161 4.75 -10.46 -15.67
N ASP A 162 4.01 -10.93 -14.66
CA ASP A 162 3.24 -12.18 -14.73
C ASP A 162 2.26 -12.18 -15.92
N LEU A 163 1.44 -11.13 -16.06
CA LEU A 163 0.44 -11.05 -17.12
C LEU A 163 1.07 -10.88 -18.51
N ALA A 164 2.23 -10.23 -18.59
CA ALA A 164 2.99 -10.13 -19.83
C ALA A 164 3.57 -11.49 -20.23
N GLN A 165 4.15 -12.25 -19.29
CA GLN A 165 4.69 -13.60 -19.54
C GLN A 165 3.60 -14.60 -19.94
N GLN A 166 2.39 -14.46 -19.40
CA GLN A 166 1.22 -15.26 -19.81
C GLN A 166 0.62 -14.83 -21.15
N GLY A 167 1.12 -13.75 -21.77
CA GLY A 167 0.60 -13.22 -23.04
C GLY A 167 -0.75 -12.49 -22.93
N HIS A 168 -1.18 -12.15 -21.71
CA HIS A 168 -2.41 -11.38 -21.48
C HIS A 168 -2.19 -9.87 -21.59
N LEU A 169 -1.02 -9.38 -21.17
CA LEU A 169 -0.61 -7.99 -21.31
C LEU A 169 0.36 -7.84 -22.48
N ILE A 170 -0.03 -7.09 -23.51
CA ILE A 170 0.79 -6.86 -24.70
C ILE A 170 1.67 -5.62 -24.50
N LEU A 171 2.96 -5.84 -24.21
CA LEU A 171 3.94 -4.78 -23.96
C LEU A 171 4.59 -4.23 -25.25
N GLY A 172 4.66 -5.04 -26.31
CA GLY A 172 5.36 -4.71 -27.56
C GLY A 172 4.83 -3.51 -28.33
N LYS A 173 3.78 -2.85 -27.84
CA LYS A 173 3.16 -1.69 -28.47
C LYS A 173 3.04 -0.46 -27.58
N VAL A 174 3.67 -0.49 -26.41
CA VAL A 174 3.76 0.63 -25.46
C VAL A 174 4.81 1.63 -25.96
N ALA A 175 4.42 2.89 -26.12
CA ALA A 175 5.27 3.96 -26.61
C ALA A 175 5.64 4.99 -25.53
N ILE A 176 4.96 4.96 -24.38
CA ILE A 176 5.23 5.82 -23.22
C ILE A 176 5.35 4.94 -21.98
N LEU A 177 6.48 5.02 -21.30
CA LEU A 177 6.74 4.36 -20.02
C LEU A 177 6.92 5.41 -18.93
N VAL A 178 6.26 5.20 -17.78
CA VAL A 178 6.50 5.95 -16.56
C VAL A 178 6.94 5.00 -15.46
N LEU A 179 7.98 5.37 -14.72
CA LEU A 179 8.37 4.76 -13.45
C LEU A 179 8.16 5.80 -12.35
N ASP A 180 7.23 5.58 -11.42
CA ASP A 180 7.04 6.47 -10.26
C ASP A 180 7.46 5.79 -8.97
N GLU A 181 8.06 6.57 -8.06
CA GLU A 181 8.70 6.12 -6.82
C GLU A 181 9.71 4.99 -7.08
N ALA A 182 10.65 5.26 -8.01
CA ALA A 182 11.64 4.28 -8.45
C ALA A 182 12.59 3.81 -7.33
N ASP A 183 12.97 4.69 -6.41
CA ASP A 183 13.71 4.36 -5.20
C ASP A 183 12.94 3.41 -4.27
N GLU A 184 11.65 3.64 -4.08
CA GLU A 184 10.79 2.73 -3.31
C GLU A 184 10.67 1.35 -3.99
N MET A 185 10.64 1.30 -5.32
CA MET A 185 10.69 0.03 -6.05
C MET A 185 12.01 -0.73 -5.82
N LEU A 186 13.14 -0.02 -5.63
CA LEU A 186 14.41 -0.61 -5.24
C LEU A 186 14.34 -1.18 -3.82
N ASP A 187 13.81 -0.41 -2.86
CA ASP A 187 13.70 -0.83 -1.46
C ASP A 187 12.82 -2.07 -1.28
N LEU A 188 11.80 -2.23 -2.14
CA LEU A 188 10.94 -3.41 -2.18
C LEU A 188 11.52 -4.58 -3.00
N GLY A 189 12.69 -4.40 -3.63
CA GLY A 189 13.38 -5.44 -4.39
C GLY A 189 12.81 -5.71 -5.78
N PHE A 190 12.07 -4.77 -6.37
CA PHE A 190 11.41 -4.95 -7.67
C PHE A 190 12.27 -4.60 -8.90
N LEU A 191 13.50 -4.10 -8.72
CA LEU A 191 14.36 -3.74 -9.87
C LEU A 191 14.52 -4.85 -10.91
N PRO A 192 14.77 -6.12 -10.55
CA PRO A 192 14.91 -7.19 -11.55
C PRO A 192 13.65 -7.38 -12.41
N ASP A 193 12.46 -7.19 -11.82
CA ASP A 193 11.19 -7.31 -12.55
C ASP A 193 10.99 -6.11 -13.49
N ILE A 194 11.36 -4.91 -13.04
CA ILE A 194 11.30 -3.67 -13.84
C ILE A 194 12.23 -3.78 -15.05
N GLU A 195 13.47 -4.22 -14.85
CA GLU A 195 14.44 -4.42 -15.93
C GLU A 195 13.91 -5.40 -16.99
N ARG A 196 13.27 -6.49 -16.56
CA ARG A 196 12.64 -7.47 -17.48
C ARG A 196 11.48 -6.87 -18.25
N ILE A 197 10.62 -6.09 -17.59
CA ILE A 197 9.54 -5.37 -18.27
C ILE A 197 10.13 -4.41 -19.30
N MET A 198 11.08 -3.57 -18.91
CA MET A 198 11.69 -2.56 -19.78
C MET A 198 12.40 -3.17 -20.99
N ALA A 199 13.06 -4.33 -20.81
CA ALA A 199 13.69 -5.07 -21.90
C ALA A 199 12.69 -5.65 -22.92
N SER A 200 11.43 -5.85 -22.54
CA SER A 200 10.37 -6.33 -23.42
C SER A 200 9.59 -5.22 -24.14
N LEU A 201 9.82 -3.96 -23.79
CA LEU A 201 9.18 -2.81 -24.41
C LEU A 201 9.89 -2.43 -25.73
N PRO A 202 9.15 -1.90 -26.72
CA PRO A 202 9.75 -1.49 -27.99
C PRO A 202 10.68 -0.29 -27.81
N THR A 203 11.52 -0.08 -28.82
CA THR A 203 12.35 1.12 -29.02
C THR A 203 12.13 1.62 -30.45
N PRO A 204 11.99 2.94 -30.68
CA PRO A 204 12.00 4.02 -29.69
C PRO A 204 10.72 4.08 -28.84
N ARG A 205 10.83 4.63 -27.63
CA ARG A 205 9.72 4.97 -26.72
C ARG A 205 10.14 6.16 -25.87
N GLN A 206 9.18 6.91 -25.34
CA GLN A 206 9.44 7.90 -24.28
C GLN A 206 9.48 7.18 -22.92
N THR A 207 10.44 7.54 -22.07
CA THR A 207 10.53 7.07 -20.69
C THR A 207 10.66 8.25 -19.72
N MET A 208 9.75 8.31 -18.74
CA MET A 208 9.78 9.30 -17.66
C MET A 208 10.02 8.58 -16.32
N LEU A 209 11.06 8.96 -15.59
CA LEU A 209 11.40 8.37 -14.29
C LEU A 209 11.20 9.41 -13.19
N PHE A 210 10.36 9.10 -12.21
CA PHE A 210 10.10 9.92 -11.03
C PHE A 210 10.57 9.22 -9.77
N SER A 211 11.36 9.91 -8.95
CA SER A 211 11.95 9.36 -7.74
C SER A 211 12.25 10.47 -6.73
N ALA A 212 12.16 10.18 -5.43
CA ALA A 212 12.57 11.18 -4.42
C ALA A 212 14.10 11.24 -4.33
N THR A 213 14.74 10.07 -4.42
CA THR A 213 16.18 9.89 -4.33
C THR A 213 16.75 9.19 -5.56
N MET A 214 18.05 9.32 -5.80
CA MET A 214 18.76 8.72 -6.94
C MET A 214 19.94 7.87 -6.47
N PRO A 215 19.70 6.74 -5.77
CA PRO A 215 20.78 5.84 -5.39
C PRO A 215 21.40 5.18 -6.62
N GLY A 216 22.63 4.64 -6.47
CA GLY A 216 23.41 4.06 -7.57
C GLY A 216 22.63 3.13 -8.52
N PRO A 217 21.84 2.16 -8.01
CA PRO A 217 21.03 1.30 -8.87
C PRO A 217 20.00 2.04 -9.74
N ILE A 218 19.36 3.10 -9.22
CA ILE A 218 18.39 3.91 -9.98
C ILE A 218 19.08 4.75 -11.04
N VAL A 219 20.27 5.29 -10.73
CA VAL A 219 21.11 5.99 -11.72
C VAL A 219 21.52 5.04 -12.85
N THR A 220 21.90 3.79 -12.51
CA THR A 220 22.24 2.75 -13.49
C THR A 220 21.04 2.38 -14.36
N LEU A 221 19.86 2.17 -13.76
CA LEU A 221 18.61 1.93 -14.50
C LEU A 221 18.33 3.06 -15.49
N ALA A 222 18.42 4.32 -15.03
CA ALA A 222 18.17 5.50 -15.85
C ALA A 222 19.14 5.56 -17.04
N ARG A 223 20.44 5.39 -16.80
CA ARG A 223 21.46 5.40 -17.87
C ARG A 223 21.30 4.29 -18.89
N THR A 224 20.77 3.14 -18.46
CA THR A 224 20.63 1.96 -19.32
C THR A 224 19.42 2.08 -20.25
N PHE A 225 18.33 2.65 -19.76
CA PHE A 225 17.03 2.56 -20.45
C PHE A 225 16.45 3.89 -20.95
N LEU A 226 16.98 5.05 -20.54
CA LEU A 226 16.51 6.36 -20.99
C LEU A 226 17.46 6.92 -22.07
N HIS A 227 16.90 7.63 -23.04
CA HIS A 227 17.65 8.26 -24.14
C HIS A 227 17.82 9.76 -23.90
N ARG A 228 19.04 10.18 -23.55
CA ARG A 228 19.41 11.59 -23.30
C ARG A 228 18.41 12.32 -22.36
N PRO A 229 18.10 11.76 -21.17
CA PRO A 229 17.05 12.31 -20.32
C PRO A 229 17.43 13.67 -19.74
N THR A 230 16.45 14.57 -19.67
CA THR A 230 16.59 15.81 -18.92
C THR A 230 16.32 15.54 -17.44
N HIS A 231 17.32 15.80 -16.59
CA HIS A 231 17.17 15.67 -15.13
C HIS A 231 16.71 16.99 -14.55
N ILE A 232 15.48 16.96 -14.02
CA ILE A 232 14.77 18.06 -13.37
C ILE A 232 14.73 17.77 -11.88
N ARG A 233 15.20 18.74 -11.09
CA ARG A 233 15.09 18.69 -9.63
C ARG A 233 14.21 19.87 -9.21
N ALA A 234 13.01 19.54 -8.71
CA ALA A 234 12.12 20.54 -8.14
C ALA A 234 12.40 20.61 -6.64
N GLU A 235 13.23 21.59 -6.25
CA GLU A 235 13.42 21.96 -4.85
C GLU A 235 12.69 23.28 -4.62
N HIS A 236 11.95 23.38 -3.53
CA HIS A 236 11.62 24.72 -3.03
C HIS A 236 12.86 25.26 -2.31
N ALA A 237 13.09 26.58 -2.33
CA ALA A 237 14.17 27.22 -1.57
C ALA A 237 14.18 26.82 -0.07
N ASN A 238 13.04 26.32 0.40
CA ASN A 238 12.72 25.81 1.71
C ASN A 238 12.73 24.27 1.78
N ASP A 239 13.58 23.54 1.04
CA ASP A 239 13.61 22.06 1.10
C ASP A 239 14.09 21.49 2.46
N SER A 240 14.66 22.34 3.33
CA SER A 240 14.80 22.10 4.78
C SER A 240 13.47 22.20 5.54
N ALA A 241 12.45 22.86 4.98
CA ALA A 241 11.28 23.31 5.73
C ALA A 241 10.21 22.26 6.01
N VAL A 242 10.27 21.04 5.44
CA VAL A 242 9.43 19.94 5.96
C VAL A 242 9.84 19.60 7.40
N HIS A 243 11.13 19.71 7.72
CA HIS A 243 11.61 19.65 9.10
C HIS A 243 11.29 20.93 9.88
N GLU A 244 11.41 22.11 9.27
CA GLU A 244 11.16 23.38 9.98
C GLU A 244 9.68 23.61 10.32
N ARG A 245 8.74 23.10 9.52
CA ARG A 245 7.28 23.24 9.74
C ARG A 245 6.69 22.10 10.57
N THR A 246 7.47 21.06 10.84
CA THR A 246 7.06 19.94 11.69
C THR A 246 7.75 20.07 13.04
N THR A 247 6.97 20.35 14.08
CA THR A 247 7.46 20.32 15.46
C THR A 247 7.78 18.88 15.83
N GLN A 248 9.04 18.61 16.17
CA GLN A 248 9.54 17.25 16.41
C GLN A 248 9.83 17.06 17.90
N HIS A 249 9.20 16.07 18.50
CA HIS A 249 9.45 15.64 19.88
C HIS A 249 10.03 14.24 19.89
N VAL A 250 11.05 14.02 20.72
CA VAL A 250 11.70 12.73 20.86
C VAL A 250 11.80 12.38 22.34
N TYR A 251 11.21 11.25 22.70
CA TYR A 251 11.13 10.79 24.08
C TYR A 251 11.73 9.41 24.22
N ARG A 252 12.57 9.20 25.24
CA ARG A 252 12.98 7.87 25.65
C ARG A 252 11.88 7.29 26.53
N ALA A 253 11.23 6.22 26.07
CA ALA A 253 10.03 5.66 26.71
C ALA A 253 10.05 4.14 26.69
N HIS A 254 9.69 3.52 27.82
CA HIS A 254 9.71 2.07 28.01
C HIS A 254 8.56 1.39 27.28
N ALA A 255 8.80 0.26 26.59
CA ALA A 255 7.79 -0.50 25.85
C ALA A 255 6.45 -0.72 26.61
N LEU A 256 6.50 -0.93 27.93
CA LEU A 256 5.31 -1.15 28.75
C LEU A 256 4.45 0.10 28.96
N ASP A 257 5.04 1.30 28.88
CA ASP A 257 4.35 2.57 29.12
C ASP A 257 3.95 3.27 27.82
N LYS A 258 4.57 2.91 26.68
CA LYS A 258 4.29 3.51 25.36
C LYS A 258 2.79 3.53 25.01
N ALA A 259 2.03 2.50 25.37
CA ALA A 259 0.59 2.44 25.11
C ALA A 259 -0.21 3.51 25.89
N GLU A 260 0.10 3.70 27.17
CA GLU A 260 -0.50 4.74 28.00
C GLU A 260 -0.06 6.14 27.55
N LEU A 261 1.22 6.28 27.21
CA LEU A 261 1.80 7.51 26.70
C LEU A 261 1.11 7.95 25.40
N VAL A 262 0.95 7.05 24.43
CA VAL A 262 0.23 7.34 23.17
C VAL A 262 -1.24 7.68 23.43
N ALA A 263 -1.93 6.97 24.32
CA ALA A 263 -3.31 7.30 24.66
C ALA A 263 -3.47 8.74 25.18
N ARG A 264 -2.50 9.23 25.98
CA ARG A 264 -2.49 10.63 26.46
C ARG A 264 -2.11 11.62 25.37
N ILE A 265 -1.13 11.30 24.52
CA ILE A 265 -0.77 12.12 23.35
C ILE A 265 -1.99 12.31 22.43
N LEU A 266 -2.77 11.26 22.23
CA LEU A 266 -4.02 11.34 21.46
C LEU A 266 -5.08 12.22 22.13
N GLN A 267 -4.83 12.86 23.27
CA GLN A 267 -5.71 13.86 23.86
C GLN A 267 -5.11 15.27 23.85
N ALA A 268 -3.96 15.46 23.18
CA ALA A 268 -3.32 16.76 23.00
C ALA A 268 -4.23 17.78 22.30
N ASP A 269 -4.10 19.04 22.70
CA ASP A 269 -4.78 20.15 22.06
C ASP A 269 -4.33 20.31 20.59
N GLY A 270 -5.27 20.62 19.69
CA GLY A 270 -4.98 20.76 18.25
C GLY A 270 -4.75 19.42 17.53
N ARG A 271 -4.92 18.28 18.20
CA ARG A 271 -4.83 16.95 17.58
C ARG A 271 -6.07 16.64 16.73
N GLY A 272 -5.85 16.42 15.45
CA GLY A 272 -6.82 15.90 14.48
C GLY A 272 -6.47 14.48 14.05
N ALA A 273 -6.44 14.23 12.73
CA ALA A 273 -6.04 12.94 12.19
C ALA A 273 -4.59 12.61 12.59
N THR A 274 -4.36 11.38 13.06
CA THR A 274 -3.06 10.91 13.58
C THR A 274 -2.64 9.60 12.91
N MET A 275 -1.39 9.54 12.44
CA MET A 275 -0.77 8.33 11.92
C MET A 275 0.25 7.78 12.89
N ILE A 276 0.15 6.49 13.24
CA ILE A 276 1.05 5.81 14.18
C ILE A 276 1.84 4.73 13.43
N PHE A 277 3.16 4.87 13.39
CA PHE A 277 4.05 3.93 12.73
C PHE A 277 4.63 2.90 13.70
N THR A 278 4.58 1.64 13.32
CA THR A 278 5.15 0.51 14.04
C THR A 278 6.04 -0.32 13.12
N ARG A 279 6.99 -1.07 13.67
CA ARG A 279 7.92 -1.89 12.88
C ARG A 279 7.26 -3.15 12.32
N THR A 280 6.38 -3.79 13.10
CA THR A 280 5.83 -5.09 12.75
C THR A 280 4.31 -5.08 12.69
N LYS A 281 3.74 -5.90 11.80
CA LYS A 281 2.30 -6.11 11.67
C LYS A 281 1.63 -6.56 12.97
N ARG A 282 2.32 -7.36 13.79
CA ARG A 282 1.82 -7.80 15.10
C ARG A 282 1.72 -6.63 16.08
N THR A 283 2.72 -5.76 16.09
CA THR A 283 2.71 -4.54 16.89
C THR A 283 1.61 -3.59 16.42
N ALA A 284 1.45 -3.42 15.09
CA ALA A 284 0.41 -2.58 14.51
C ALA A 284 -0.98 -3.01 14.99
N GLN A 285 -1.30 -4.30 14.88
CA GLN A 285 -2.58 -4.83 15.33
C GLN A 285 -2.75 -4.68 16.85
N LYS A 286 -1.72 -5.04 17.64
CA LYS A 286 -1.78 -4.93 19.11
C LYS A 286 -2.03 -3.49 19.58
N VAL A 287 -1.37 -2.51 18.98
CA VAL A 287 -1.55 -1.09 19.33
C VAL A 287 -2.93 -0.61 18.93
N ALA A 288 -3.44 -1.01 17.76
CA ALA A 288 -4.80 -0.66 17.35
C ALA A 288 -5.86 -1.28 18.27
N ASP A 289 -5.70 -2.55 18.67
CA ASP A 289 -6.63 -3.22 19.58
C ASP A 289 -6.63 -2.53 20.96
N ASP A 290 -5.45 -2.27 21.54
CA ASP A 290 -5.31 -1.60 22.84
C ASP A 290 -5.91 -0.18 22.82
N LEU A 291 -5.65 0.61 21.79
CA LEU A 291 -6.28 1.93 21.63
C LEU A 291 -7.80 1.83 21.43
N GLY A 292 -8.28 0.82 20.70
CA GLY A 292 -9.71 0.54 20.54
C GLY A 292 -10.39 0.22 21.88
N GLU A 293 -9.78 -0.63 22.70
CA GLU A 293 -10.26 -0.95 24.06
C GLU A 293 -10.28 0.27 25.00
N ARG A 294 -9.36 1.22 24.78
CA ARG A 294 -9.30 2.51 25.50
C ARG A 294 -10.33 3.54 25.01
N GLY A 295 -11.03 3.24 23.91
CA GLY A 295 -12.13 4.03 23.36
C GLY A 295 -11.75 4.97 22.21
N PHE A 296 -10.56 4.84 21.63
CA PHE A 296 -10.14 5.64 20.47
C PHE A 296 -10.72 5.06 19.17
N SER A 297 -11.03 5.94 18.20
CA SER A 297 -11.51 5.53 16.88
C SER A 297 -10.32 5.20 15.99
N VAL A 298 -9.89 3.93 16.04
CA VAL A 298 -8.64 3.48 15.44
C VAL A 298 -8.84 2.42 14.36
N GLY A 299 -7.98 2.44 13.34
CA GLY A 299 -7.83 1.37 12.35
C GLY A 299 -6.37 0.93 12.25
N ALA A 300 -6.15 -0.28 11.72
CA ALA A 300 -4.82 -0.84 11.46
C ALA A 300 -4.63 -1.13 9.97
N VAL A 301 -3.43 -0.86 9.45
CA VAL A 301 -3.03 -1.16 8.08
C VAL A 301 -1.65 -1.83 8.08
N HIS A 302 -1.62 -3.12 7.76
CA HIS A 302 -0.41 -3.95 7.73
C HIS A 302 -0.53 -5.10 6.73
N GLY A 303 0.58 -5.79 6.43
CA GLY A 303 0.64 -6.80 5.36
C GLY A 303 -0.28 -8.03 5.50
N ASP A 304 -0.75 -8.36 6.71
CA ASP A 304 -1.71 -9.46 6.91
C ASP A 304 -3.18 -9.09 6.61
N LEU A 305 -3.51 -7.80 6.40
CA LEU A 305 -4.86 -7.45 5.98
C LEU A 305 -5.07 -7.79 4.50
N GLY A 306 -6.19 -8.45 4.20
CA GLY A 306 -6.67 -8.56 2.82
C GLY A 306 -6.94 -7.18 2.21
N GLN A 307 -6.80 -7.08 0.88
CA GLN A 307 -6.89 -5.81 0.15
C GLN A 307 -8.16 -5.01 0.46
N VAL A 308 -9.32 -5.67 0.45
CA VAL A 308 -10.63 -5.05 0.74
C VAL A 308 -10.67 -4.45 2.15
N ALA A 309 -10.09 -5.14 3.13
CA ALA A 309 -10.06 -4.66 4.52
C ALA A 309 -9.13 -3.46 4.67
N ARG A 310 -7.96 -3.48 3.99
CA ARG A 310 -7.02 -2.36 3.93
C ARG A 310 -7.67 -1.12 3.31
N GLU A 311 -8.28 -1.25 2.13
CA GLU A 311 -9.00 -0.17 1.44
C GLU A 311 -10.13 0.41 2.30
N LYS A 312 -10.88 -0.45 3.00
CA LYS A 312 -11.93 -0.01 3.92
C LYS A 312 -11.38 0.80 5.10
N ALA A 313 -10.27 0.38 5.71
CA ALA A 313 -9.64 1.11 6.81
C ALA A 313 -9.15 2.48 6.35
N LEU A 314 -8.49 2.55 5.20
CA LEU A 314 -7.99 3.81 4.61
C LEU A 314 -9.13 4.75 4.21
N LYS A 315 -10.23 4.21 3.67
CA LYS A 315 -11.42 5.00 3.35
C LYS A 315 -12.05 5.60 4.60
N ARG A 316 -12.19 4.80 5.67
CA ARG A 316 -12.72 5.27 6.96
C ARG A 316 -11.86 6.37 7.55
N PHE A 317 -10.53 6.25 7.45
CA PHE A 317 -9.62 7.30 7.92
C PHE A 317 -9.78 8.59 7.12
N ARG A 318 -9.77 8.51 5.78
CA ARG A 318 -9.97 9.67 4.90
C ARG A 318 -11.32 10.38 5.10
N ASN A 319 -12.36 9.61 5.41
CA ASN A 319 -13.69 10.15 5.69
C ASN A 319 -13.84 10.72 7.10
N GLY A 320 -12.86 10.53 7.99
CA GLY A 320 -12.93 10.91 9.40
C GLY A 320 -13.77 9.96 10.29
N ASP A 321 -14.16 8.78 9.79
CA ASP A 321 -14.85 7.75 10.58
C ASP A 321 -13.94 7.13 11.66
N ILE A 322 -12.63 7.21 11.44
CA ILE A 322 -11.56 6.93 12.42
C ILE A 322 -10.55 8.07 12.32
N ASP A 323 -10.02 8.49 13.45
CA ASP A 323 -9.06 9.60 13.57
C ASP A 323 -7.64 9.11 13.89
N VAL A 324 -7.47 7.82 14.15
CA VAL A 324 -6.16 7.17 14.36
C VAL A 324 -5.94 6.03 13.37
N LEU A 325 -4.80 6.06 12.67
CA LEU A 325 -4.38 4.98 11.78
C LEU A 325 -3.03 4.41 12.21
N VAL A 326 -3.02 3.15 12.64
CA VAL A 326 -1.79 2.42 12.98
C VAL A 326 -1.30 1.66 11.76
N ALA A 327 -0.05 1.88 11.35
CA ALA A 327 0.50 1.26 10.15
C ALA A 327 1.95 0.78 10.33
N THR A 328 2.36 -0.13 9.44
CA THR A 328 3.78 -0.45 9.19
C THR A 328 4.28 0.32 7.98
N ASP A 329 5.58 0.56 7.85
CA ASP A 329 6.17 1.30 6.71
C ASP A 329 5.72 0.76 5.36
N VAL A 330 5.87 -0.55 5.15
CA VAL A 330 5.45 -1.25 3.92
C VAL A 330 3.97 -1.01 3.61
N ALA A 331 3.15 -0.96 4.64
CA ALA A 331 1.72 -0.80 4.49
C ALA A 331 1.28 0.66 4.45
N ALA A 332 2.15 1.62 4.75
CA ALA A 332 1.90 3.05 4.65
C ALA A 332 2.44 3.64 3.34
N ARG A 333 3.34 2.94 2.65
CA ARG A 333 3.92 3.34 1.37
C ARG A 333 2.88 3.40 0.25
N GLY A 334 2.93 4.49 -0.52
CA GLY A 334 2.00 4.77 -1.61
C GLY A 334 0.56 5.02 -1.17
N ILE A 335 0.34 5.37 0.11
CA ILE A 335 -0.98 5.78 0.59
C ILE A 335 -1.06 7.31 0.57
N ASP A 336 -2.06 7.85 -0.13
CA ASP A 336 -2.45 9.26 -0.05
C ASP A 336 -3.21 9.56 1.23
N ILE A 337 -2.51 9.41 2.35
CA ILE A 337 -2.92 9.96 3.64
C ILE A 337 -1.86 10.98 3.98
N ASP A 338 -1.82 12.00 3.14
CA ASP A 338 -1.09 13.22 3.41
C ASP A 338 -1.99 14.11 4.27
N ASP A 339 -1.37 15.01 5.03
CA ASP A 339 -2.05 16.04 5.82
C ASP A 339 -2.68 15.57 7.16
N VAL A 340 -2.05 14.58 7.80
CA VAL A 340 -2.35 14.30 9.20
C VAL A 340 -1.79 15.41 10.08
N THR A 341 -2.46 15.73 11.17
CA THR A 341 -1.96 16.72 12.14
C THR A 341 -0.78 16.19 12.96
N HIS A 342 -0.80 14.88 13.24
CA HIS A 342 0.17 14.23 14.11
C HIS A 342 0.71 12.95 13.47
N VAL A 343 2.02 12.75 13.60
CA VAL A 343 2.71 11.51 13.29
C VAL A 343 3.36 10.98 14.56
N ILE A 344 3.13 9.71 14.89
CA ILE A 344 3.75 9.06 16.05
C ILE A 344 4.58 7.87 15.57
N ASN A 345 5.90 7.96 15.72
CA ASN A 345 6.78 6.81 15.61
C ASN A 345 6.72 6.02 16.92
N TYR A 346 5.83 5.03 17.00
CA TYR A 346 5.70 4.16 18.18
C TYR A 346 6.99 3.37 18.46
N GLN A 347 7.71 3.05 17.38
CA GLN A 347 9.05 2.47 17.42
C GLN A 347 9.97 3.29 16.51
N CYS A 348 11.21 3.46 16.95
CA CYS A 348 12.23 4.16 16.16
C CYS A 348 12.34 3.54 14.75
N PRO A 349 12.27 4.34 13.67
CA PRO A 349 12.46 3.84 12.30
C PRO A 349 13.86 3.26 12.11
N ASP A 350 14.04 2.46 11.06
CA ASP A 350 15.28 1.72 10.79
C ASP A 350 16.42 2.61 10.25
N ASP A 351 16.09 3.70 9.56
CA ASP A 351 17.02 4.66 8.96
C ASP A 351 16.43 6.10 8.87
N ASP A 352 17.28 7.05 8.50
CA ASP A 352 16.99 8.47 8.38
C ASP A 352 15.98 8.80 7.27
N LYS A 353 16.04 8.07 6.15
CA LYS A 353 15.10 8.23 5.03
C LYS A 353 13.69 7.85 5.43
N THR A 354 13.54 6.71 6.11
CA THR A 354 12.28 6.23 6.66
C THR A 354 11.74 7.22 7.68
N TYR A 355 12.60 7.78 8.55
CA TYR A 355 12.20 8.84 9.46
C TYR A 355 11.59 10.04 8.72
N ILE A 356 12.29 10.57 7.70
CA ILE A 356 11.79 11.68 6.87
C ILE A 356 10.45 11.33 6.21
N HIS A 357 10.32 10.13 5.64
CA HIS A 357 9.10 9.69 4.97
C HIS A 357 7.89 9.59 5.91
N ARG A 358 8.11 9.17 7.17
CA ARG A 358 7.07 9.09 8.18
C ARG A 358 6.62 10.47 8.63
N ILE A 359 7.56 11.31 9.09
CA ILE A 359 7.21 12.65 9.59
C ILE A 359 6.69 13.55 8.47
N GLY A 360 7.13 13.31 7.24
CA GLY A 360 6.63 13.96 6.05
C GLY A 360 5.16 13.67 5.75
N ARG A 361 4.42 12.90 6.55
CA ARG A 361 2.95 12.78 6.45
C ARG A 361 2.20 13.96 7.06
N THR A 362 2.88 14.77 7.86
CA THR A 362 2.36 16.03 8.42
C THR A 362 3.10 17.25 7.84
N GLY A 363 2.67 18.46 8.20
CA GLY A 363 3.35 19.70 7.82
C GLY A 363 3.27 20.07 6.32
N ARG A 364 2.20 19.65 5.62
CA ARG A 364 2.01 19.84 4.17
C ARG A 364 1.08 21.03 3.86
N ALA A 365 1.12 21.51 2.61
CA ALA A 365 0.21 22.54 2.08
C ALA A 365 0.13 23.83 2.93
N GLY A 366 1.26 24.26 3.51
CA GLY A 366 1.34 25.48 4.32
C GLY A 366 0.89 25.33 5.77
N ARG A 367 0.50 24.13 6.22
CA ARG A 367 0.17 23.85 7.63
C ARG A 367 1.39 23.38 8.41
N THR A 368 1.38 23.62 9.72
CA THR A 368 2.34 23.05 10.68
C THR A 368 1.88 21.68 11.15
N GLY A 369 2.83 20.81 11.48
CA GLY A 369 2.59 19.44 11.93
C GLY A 369 3.32 19.11 13.23
N THR A 370 2.91 18.03 13.90
CA THR A 370 3.62 17.50 15.08
C THR A 370 4.08 16.07 14.82
N ALA A 371 5.37 15.79 14.98
CA ALA A 371 5.94 14.46 14.89
C ALA A 371 6.52 14.05 16.25
N ILE A 372 6.07 12.92 16.79
CA ILE A 372 6.55 12.39 18.07
C ILE A 372 7.24 11.05 17.84
N THR A 373 8.44 10.89 18.39
CA THR A 373 9.22 9.66 18.28
C THR A 373 9.49 9.06 19.65
N LEU A 374 9.08 7.79 19.83
CA LEU A 374 9.29 7.04 21.06
C LEU A 374 10.44 6.06 20.87
N VAL A 375 11.53 6.30 21.58
CA VAL A 375 12.76 5.51 21.53
C VAL A 375 12.84 4.63 22.76
N ASP A 376 12.94 3.32 22.57
CA ASP A 376 13.22 2.39 23.68
C ASP A 376 14.75 2.24 23.90
N TRP A 377 15.17 1.65 25.02
CA TRP A 377 16.59 1.53 25.36
C TRP A 377 17.39 0.70 24.35
N ASP A 378 16.79 -0.33 23.75
CA ASP A 378 17.40 -1.14 22.70
C ASP A 378 17.44 -0.44 21.32
N GLU A 379 16.79 0.72 21.20
CA GLU A 379 16.70 1.51 19.97
C GLU A 379 17.63 2.74 19.99
N LEU A 380 18.33 3.02 21.10
CA LEU A 380 19.17 4.23 21.27
C LEU A 380 20.29 4.35 20.23
N HIS A 381 21.02 3.28 19.94
CA HIS A 381 22.09 3.33 18.93
C HIS A 381 21.54 3.67 17.54
N ARG A 382 20.36 3.14 17.21
CA ARG A 382 19.70 3.43 15.94
C ARG A 382 19.25 4.88 15.87
N TRP A 383 18.69 5.40 16.96
CA TRP A 383 18.31 6.80 17.07
C TRP A 383 19.52 7.72 16.91
N GLU A 384 20.66 7.40 17.51
CA GLU A 384 21.90 8.18 17.40
C GLU A 384 22.36 8.33 15.94
N LEU A 385 22.28 7.26 15.14
CA LEU A 385 22.60 7.29 13.71
C LEU A 385 21.66 8.23 12.94
N ILE A 386 20.36 8.17 13.21
CA ILE A 386 19.35 9.04 12.58
C ILE A 386 19.57 10.51 12.98
N ASN A 387 19.73 10.76 14.28
CA ASN A 387 19.98 12.09 14.83
C ASN A 387 21.24 12.73 14.20
N THR A 388 22.30 11.94 14.03
CA THR A 388 23.56 12.41 13.43
C THR A 388 23.40 12.68 11.94
N ALA A 389 22.78 11.76 11.20
CA ALA A 389 22.57 11.91 9.75
C ALA A 389 21.70 13.13 9.41
N LEU A 390 20.72 13.45 10.26
CA LEU A 390 19.77 14.53 10.05
C LEU A 390 20.12 15.82 10.82
N GLY A 391 21.15 15.80 11.67
CA GLY A 391 21.55 16.97 12.48
C GLY A 391 20.48 17.46 13.46
N LEU A 392 19.68 16.56 14.05
CA LEU A 392 18.51 16.93 14.88
C LEU A 392 18.88 17.53 16.25
N GLY A 393 20.12 17.35 16.71
CA GLY A 393 20.60 17.92 17.97
C GLY A 393 20.03 17.29 19.25
N VAL A 394 19.41 16.10 19.15
CA VAL A 394 18.84 15.34 20.27
C VAL A 394 19.47 13.93 20.35
N PRO A 395 20.78 13.80 20.60
CA PRO A 395 21.44 12.48 20.62
C PRO A 395 20.94 11.60 21.78
N GLU A 396 20.58 12.21 22.91
CA GLU A 396 20.03 11.52 24.08
C GLU A 396 18.61 12.02 24.38
N PRO A 397 17.56 11.28 23.95
CA PRO A 397 16.18 11.66 24.24
C PRO A 397 15.88 11.65 25.74
N VAL A 398 15.08 12.62 26.18
CA VAL A 398 14.68 12.76 27.58
C VAL A 398 13.81 11.57 27.99
N GLU A 399 14.16 10.95 29.11
CA GLU A 399 13.35 9.87 29.68
C GLU A 399 11.99 10.39 30.13
N THR A 400 10.94 9.80 29.56
CA THR A 400 9.58 10.31 29.67
C THR A 400 8.62 9.15 29.89
N TYR A 401 7.81 9.28 30.94
CA TYR A 401 6.69 8.40 31.25
C TYR A 401 5.36 9.10 30.96
N SER A 402 4.28 8.34 30.85
CA SER A 402 2.92 8.82 30.64
C SER A 402 2.44 9.85 31.67
N THR A 403 3.00 9.84 32.88
CA THR A 403 2.73 10.79 33.97
C THR A 403 3.72 11.95 34.05
N SER A 404 4.70 12.02 33.14
CA SER A 404 5.74 13.05 33.20
C SER A 404 5.23 14.41 32.76
N GLU A 405 5.66 15.44 33.47
CA GLU A 405 5.21 16.81 33.26
C GLU A 405 5.65 17.37 31.90
N ASN A 406 6.86 17.02 31.45
CA ASN A 406 7.39 17.43 30.15
C ASN A 406 6.50 16.93 28.98
N LEU A 407 6.01 15.69 29.03
CA LEU A 407 5.09 15.17 28.01
C LEU A 407 3.83 16.04 27.90
N ARG A 408 3.32 16.47 29.06
CA ARG A 408 2.09 17.26 29.16
C ARG A 408 2.29 18.67 28.63
N SER A 409 3.34 19.35 29.08
CA SER A 409 3.66 20.72 28.68
C SER A 409 4.02 20.82 27.21
N ASP A 410 4.83 19.89 26.71
CA ASP A 410 5.39 19.96 25.36
C ASP A 410 4.32 19.74 24.28
N LEU A 411 3.29 18.94 24.59
CA LEU A 411 2.24 18.56 23.65
C LEU A 411 0.88 19.21 23.96
N GLY A 412 0.76 20.05 24.98
CA GLY A 412 -0.51 20.65 25.38
C GLY A 412 -1.57 19.61 25.75
N ILE A 413 -1.20 18.61 26.55
CA ILE A 413 -2.14 17.57 27.00
C ILE A 413 -2.93 18.09 28.22
N PRO A 414 -4.27 18.01 28.24
CA PRO A 414 -5.06 18.42 29.41
C PRO A 414 -4.71 17.64 30.68
N GLU A 415 -4.74 18.27 31.84
CA GLU A 415 -4.50 17.58 33.14
C GLU A 415 -5.50 16.47 33.43
N SER A 416 -6.71 16.58 32.86
CA SER A 416 -7.75 15.55 32.95
C SER A 416 -7.51 14.35 32.03
N ALA A 417 -6.52 14.39 31.14
CA ALA A 417 -6.26 13.30 30.20
C ALA A 417 -5.81 12.04 30.94
N THR A 418 -6.48 10.92 30.65
CA THR A 418 -6.14 9.61 31.20
C THR A 418 -5.85 8.63 30.07
N GLY A 419 -5.36 7.43 30.35
CA GLY A 419 -5.17 6.41 29.31
C GLY A 419 -6.42 5.93 28.58
N ARG A 420 -7.63 6.43 28.90
CA ARG A 420 -8.91 6.01 28.32
C ARG A 420 -9.85 7.20 28.15
N ILE A 421 -10.63 7.19 27.06
CA ILE A 421 -11.66 8.21 26.79
C ILE A 421 -13.08 7.68 27.10
N ALA A 422 -13.30 6.37 27.00
CA ALA A 422 -14.61 5.76 27.27
C ALA A 422 -14.50 4.56 28.22
N LYS A 423 -15.59 4.30 28.97
CA LYS A 423 -15.77 3.00 29.65
C LYS A 423 -15.89 1.90 28.58
N PRO A 424 -15.28 0.73 28.77
CA PRO A 424 -15.33 -0.35 27.79
C PRO A 424 -16.79 -0.65 27.47
N LYS A 425 -17.17 -0.47 26.20
CA LYS A 425 -18.44 -0.95 25.71
C LYS A 425 -18.32 -2.47 25.77
N ARG A 426 -18.86 -3.08 26.82
CA ARG A 426 -19.09 -4.53 26.81
C ARG A 426 -19.79 -4.80 25.50
N GLU A 427 -19.22 -5.65 24.66
CA GLU A 427 -20.00 -6.31 23.63
C GLU A 427 -21.07 -7.10 24.39
N SER A 428 -22.20 -6.43 24.65
CA SER A 428 -23.44 -7.11 24.90
C SER A 428 -23.67 -7.93 23.64
N GLY A 429 -23.34 -9.22 23.70
CA GLY A 429 -23.95 -10.18 22.82
C GLY A 429 -25.46 -9.98 22.95
N ASP A 430 -26.05 -9.28 21.99
CA ASP A 430 -27.49 -9.05 21.89
C ASP A 430 -28.10 -10.34 21.32
N GLY A 431 -28.02 -11.41 22.12
CA GLY A 431 -29.08 -12.39 22.21
C GLY A 431 -30.15 -11.80 23.11
N GLU A 432 -31.39 -11.82 22.61
CA GLU A 432 -32.63 -11.50 23.31
C GLU A 432 -32.87 -10.02 23.70
N LYS A 433 -33.34 -9.25 22.72
CA LYS A 433 -34.31 -8.18 23.00
C LYS A 433 -35.72 -8.73 22.92
N GLY A 434 -36.37 -8.75 24.09
CA GLY A 434 -37.79 -9.01 24.23
C GLY A 434 -38.65 -8.03 23.43
N GLU A 435 -39.47 -8.57 22.55
CA GLU A 435 -40.55 -7.83 21.91
C GLU A 435 -41.71 -7.66 22.91
N ARG A 436 -41.95 -6.40 23.29
CA ARG A 436 -43.21 -5.96 23.87
C ARG A 436 -44.31 -6.13 22.83
N ARG A 437 -45.16 -7.12 23.09
CA ARG A 437 -46.53 -7.34 22.61
C ARG A 437 -47.20 -6.04 22.13
N ARG A 438 -47.34 -5.89 20.81
CA ARG A 438 -48.41 -5.12 20.18
C ARG A 438 -49.39 -6.11 19.56
N GLU A 439 -50.63 -6.06 20.01
CA GLU A 439 -51.76 -6.83 19.47
C GLU A 439 -51.92 -6.57 17.97
N ARG A 440 -51.84 -7.64 17.17
CA ARG A 440 -52.24 -7.63 15.77
C ARG A 440 -53.25 -8.76 15.57
N ALA A 441 -54.40 -8.37 15.04
CA ALA A 441 -55.58 -9.20 14.83
C ALA A 441 -55.30 -10.48 14.00
N GLU A 442 -56.03 -11.52 14.35
CA GLU A 442 -55.93 -12.89 13.84
C GLU A 442 -56.21 -13.00 12.33
N ARG A 443 -55.38 -13.80 11.64
CA ARG A 443 -55.67 -14.36 10.31
C ARG A 443 -55.71 -15.90 10.42
N PRO A 444 -56.61 -16.58 9.69
CA PRO A 444 -56.95 -17.97 9.96
C PRO A 444 -55.84 -18.95 9.52
N LYS A 445 -55.71 -20.03 10.30
CA LYS A 445 -54.72 -21.10 10.13
C LYS A 445 -55.06 -21.96 8.91
N SER A 446 -54.13 -22.04 7.96
CA SER A 446 -54.12 -23.03 6.89
C SER A 446 -53.49 -24.34 7.40
N ASN A 447 -54.29 -25.40 7.48
CA ASN A 447 -53.82 -26.76 7.74
C ASN A 447 -52.90 -27.26 6.62
N ARG A 448 -51.62 -27.51 6.92
CA ARG A 448 -50.75 -28.36 6.09
C ARG A 448 -50.00 -29.35 6.96
N SER A 449 -50.56 -30.56 7.04
CA SER A 449 -49.90 -31.79 7.48
C SER A 449 -48.66 -32.05 6.61
N ARG A 450 -47.48 -32.15 7.25
CA ARG A 450 -46.25 -32.64 6.60
C ARG A 450 -46.06 -34.12 6.96
N ARG A 451 -46.41 -34.99 6.01
CA ARG A 451 -46.11 -36.44 6.01
C ARG A 451 -44.61 -36.62 5.77
N ARG A 452 -43.89 -37.28 6.69
CA ARG A 452 -42.48 -37.67 6.50
C ARG A 452 -42.42 -38.87 5.53
N THR A 453 -41.52 -38.82 4.55
CA THR A 453 -41.15 -39.93 3.67
C THR A 453 -39.64 -40.15 3.75
N ARG A 454 -39.19 -41.40 3.84
CA ARG A 454 -37.78 -41.79 3.72
C ARG A 454 -37.67 -42.75 2.53
N GLY A 455 -36.92 -42.40 1.49
CA GLY A 455 -36.74 -43.26 0.31
C GLY A 455 -37.96 -43.41 -0.62
N GLY A 456 -38.88 -42.44 -0.66
CA GLY A 456 -39.93 -42.39 -1.69
C GLY A 456 -41.18 -43.24 -1.45
N LYS A 457 -41.36 -43.87 -0.28
CA LYS A 457 -42.66 -44.46 0.14
C LYS A 457 -43.03 -44.05 1.58
N PRO A 458 -44.32 -43.81 1.91
CA PRO A 458 -44.74 -43.40 3.25
C PRO A 458 -44.88 -44.62 4.19
N VAL A 459 -44.36 -44.52 5.41
CA VAL A 459 -44.51 -45.52 6.48
C VAL A 459 -45.62 -45.08 7.43
N GLU A 460 -46.59 -45.96 7.69
CA GLU A 460 -47.62 -45.75 8.72
C GLU A 460 -47.04 -46.09 10.10
N ALA A 461 -47.30 -45.21 11.08
CA ALA A 461 -46.93 -45.39 12.46
C ALA A 461 -48.10 -46.03 13.22
N SER A 462 -47.87 -47.17 13.84
CA SER A 462 -48.73 -47.72 14.89
C SER A 462 -48.09 -47.52 16.26
N ASP A 463 -48.99 -47.29 17.21
CA ASP A 463 -48.90 -46.65 18.51
C ASP A 463 -48.47 -47.60 19.65
N ALA A 464 -48.29 -47.00 20.85
CA ALA A 464 -48.03 -47.59 22.18
C ALA A 464 -46.57 -48.02 22.45
N GLY A 465 -45.94 -47.77 23.60
CA GLY A 465 -46.34 -47.23 24.89
C GLY A 465 -45.32 -47.71 25.94
N ALA A 466 -45.16 -46.93 27.02
CA ALA A 466 -44.51 -47.28 28.30
C ALA A 466 -42.96 -47.43 28.36
N ASP A 467 -42.36 -46.53 29.16
CA ASP A 467 -41.17 -46.77 30.00
C ASP A 467 -41.52 -47.83 31.08
N PRO A 468 -40.57 -48.61 31.67
CA PRO A 468 -39.45 -48.03 32.41
C PRO A 468 -38.10 -48.82 32.44
N THR A 469 -37.04 -48.10 32.81
CA THR A 469 -35.80 -48.49 33.54
C THR A 469 -35.39 -49.97 33.64
N THR A 470 -34.14 -50.28 33.24
CA THR A 470 -33.08 -50.95 34.05
C THR A 470 -31.79 -51.14 33.23
N THR A 471 -30.65 -50.67 33.75
CA THR A 471 -29.28 -51.25 33.54
C THR A 471 -29.15 -52.48 34.48
N PRO A 472 -28.16 -53.42 34.38
CA PRO A 472 -26.78 -53.27 33.87
C PRO A 472 -26.18 -54.48 33.09
N ALA A 473 -24.94 -54.31 32.59
CA ALA A 473 -23.86 -55.33 32.42
C ALA A 473 -24.16 -56.57 31.55
N ASP A 474 -23.25 -57.30 30.93
CA ASP A 474 -21.81 -57.30 30.69
C ASP A 474 -21.60 -58.31 29.54
N ASP A 475 -20.40 -58.32 28.98
CA ASP A 475 -19.74 -59.48 28.37
C ASP A 475 -20.20 -60.08 27.01
N ALA A 476 -19.28 -59.86 26.07
CA ALA A 476 -18.44 -60.89 25.47
C ALA A 476 -18.99 -61.80 24.36
N ASP A 477 -18.27 -61.66 23.23
CA ASP A 477 -17.67 -62.74 22.45
C ASP A 477 -18.49 -63.41 21.33
N GLY A 478 -17.73 -63.79 20.30
CA GLY A 478 -18.09 -64.93 19.47
C GLY A 478 -18.56 -64.64 18.05
N SER A 479 -17.58 -64.67 17.13
CA SER A 479 -17.59 -65.48 15.89
C SER A 479 -18.80 -65.38 14.93
N ALA A 480 -18.64 -64.81 13.74
CA ALA A 480 -17.96 -65.35 12.55
C ALA A 480 -18.82 -66.30 11.69
N GLN A 481 -18.56 -66.22 10.38
CA GLN A 481 -19.05 -67.01 9.23
C GLN A 481 -20.42 -66.56 8.72
N GLY A 482 -20.54 -66.08 7.47
CA GLY A 482 -20.17 -66.76 6.21
C GLY A 482 -21.51 -67.21 5.60
N ASP A 483 -21.81 -67.18 4.32
CA ASP A 483 -21.13 -66.92 3.07
C ASP A 483 -22.25 -66.45 2.10
N ASP A 484 -21.87 -65.77 1.01
CA ASP A 484 -22.27 -66.14 -0.37
C ASP A 484 -22.04 -64.98 -1.34
N ALA A 485 -20.90 -65.11 -2.03
CA ALA A 485 -20.65 -64.62 -3.39
C ALA A 485 -21.51 -65.44 -4.39
N PRO A 486 -21.36 -65.37 -5.73
CA PRO A 486 -20.46 -64.60 -6.61
C PRO A 486 -21.28 -63.87 -7.71
N SER A 487 -20.83 -63.32 -8.84
CA SER A 487 -19.66 -63.30 -9.74
C SER A 487 -19.82 -62.00 -10.58
N ASP A 488 -18.85 -61.36 -11.22
CA ASP A 488 -17.73 -61.75 -12.07
C ASP A 488 -16.66 -60.64 -11.95
N MET A 489 -15.37 -60.92 -11.71
CA MET A 489 -14.36 -61.43 -12.67
C MET A 489 -14.34 -60.59 -13.94
N SER A 490 -13.25 -59.98 -14.38
CA SER A 490 -11.82 -60.31 -14.31
C SER A 490 -11.12 -59.08 -14.91
N SER A 491 -9.84 -58.78 -14.76
CA SER A 491 -8.68 -59.39 -14.11
C SER A 491 -7.62 -58.29 -14.25
N GLU A 492 -6.99 -57.92 -13.14
CA GLU A 492 -5.59 -58.28 -12.86
C GLU A 492 -4.59 -57.45 -13.67
N THR A 493 -3.46 -57.03 -13.13
CA THR A 493 -2.74 -57.23 -11.86
C THR A 493 -1.67 -56.14 -11.91
N GLY A 494 -1.11 -55.62 -10.84
CA GLY A 494 -0.82 -56.09 -9.49
C GLY A 494 0.29 -55.13 -9.05
N SER A 495 0.07 -54.38 -7.96
CA SER A 495 0.60 -54.72 -6.64
C SER A 495 2.14 -54.54 -6.57
N ASP A 496 2.73 -54.06 -5.49
CA ASP A 496 2.22 -53.89 -4.16
C ASP A 496 3.03 -52.84 -3.39
N LYS A 497 2.46 -52.49 -2.26
CA LYS A 497 2.59 -51.25 -1.51
C LYS A 497 3.54 -51.46 -0.31
N PRO A 498 3.60 -50.57 0.70
CA PRO A 498 4.84 -49.93 1.13
C PRO A 498 5.22 -50.29 2.57
N ARG A 499 6.32 -49.74 3.12
CA ARG A 499 6.44 -49.59 4.58
C ARG A 499 7.41 -48.51 5.07
N ARG A 500 6.84 -47.70 5.98
CA ARG A 500 7.45 -46.74 6.92
C ARG A 500 8.74 -47.24 7.59
N ARG A 501 9.69 -46.32 7.88
CA ARG A 501 10.17 -46.12 9.27
C ARG A 501 10.96 -44.81 9.51
N ARG A 502 10.56 -44.21 10.64
CA ARG A 502 11.16 -43.18 11.52
C ARG A 502 12.61 -43.45 11.96
N ARG A 503 13.39 -42.37 12.17
CA ARG A 503 14.31 -41.99 13.31
C ARG A 503 15.63 -41.37 12.79
N ARG A 504 15.89 -40.09 13.08
CA ARG A 504 16.57 -39.46 14.25
C ARG A 504 18.12 -39.40 14.14
N ARG A 505 18.60 -38.14 14.18
CA ARG A 505 19.78 -37.56 14.88
C ARG A 505 21.22 -38.04 14.59
N GLY A 506 22.09 -37.03 14.44
CA GLY A 506 23.56 -37.06 14.53
C GLY A 506 24.15 -36.48 13.24
N GLY A 507 24.79 -35.30 13.17
CA GLY A 507 25.66 -34.63 14.13
C GLY A 507 27.12 -34.96 13.80
N ALA A 508 27.77 -34.17 12.94
CA ALA A 508 29.23 -34.16 12.82
C ALA A 508 29.74 -32.83 12.21
N LYS A 509 30.65 -32.21 12.96
CA LYS A 509 31.49 -31.05 12.64
C LYS A 509 32.50 -31.36 11.51
N ARG A 510 32.90 -30.33 10.77
CA ARG A 510 34.26 -30.07 10.23
C ARG A 510 34.32 -28.57 9.89
N SER A 511 35.06 -27.73 10.64
CA SER A 511 36.42 -27.22 10.31
C SER A 511 36.55 -26.86 8.83
N GLY A 512 36.72 -25.62 8.38
CA GLY A 512 37.48 -24.50 8.93
C GLY A 512 38.74 -24.32 8.10
N SER A 513 38.80 -23.30 7.23
CA SER A 513 40.04 -22.59 6.88
C SER A 513 39.72 -21.30 6.12
N SER A 514 40.16 -20.22 6.73
CA SER A 514 40.28 -18.84 6.27
C SER A 514 41.27 -18.67 5.11
N SER A 515 41.08 -17.61 4.32
CA SER A 515 42.20 -16.91 3.67
C SER A 515 41.90 -15.41 3.64
N GLU A 516 42.84 -14.66 4.22
CA GLU A 516 42.93 -13.21 4.26
C GLU A 516 43.47 -12.68 2.93
N HIS A 517 43.06 -11.47 2.53
CA HIS A 517 43.89 -10.65 1.64
C HIS A 517 44.03 -9.24 2.21
N ARG A 518 45.31 -8.87 2.39
CA ARG A 518 45.86 -7.60 2.88
C ARG A 518 45.71 -6.46 1.87
N ALA A 519 45.62 -5.27 2.43
CA ALA A 519 45.84 -3.98 1.80
C ALA A 519 47.34 -3.68 1.61
N GLU A 520 47.66 -2.88 0.60
CA GLU A 520 48.93 -2.13 0.48
C GLU A 520 48.64 -0.72 -0.07
N GLU A 521 49.21 0.27 0.62
CA GLU A 521 49.27 1.69 0.28
C GLU A 521 50.26 1.98 -0.86
N ALA A 522 50.02 3.05 -1.63
CA ALA A 522 51.07 3.77 -2.32
C ALA A 522 50.73 5.27 -2.45
N THR A 523 51.41 6.07 -1.64
CA THR A 523 51.60 7.52 -1.78
C THR A 523 52.56 7.83 -2.94
N THR A 524 52.25 8.81 -3.78
CA THR A 524 53.25 9.67 -4.45
C THR A 524 52.69 11.07 -4.71
N VAL A 525 53.54 12.05 -4.45
CA VAL A 525 53.40 13.50 -4.62
C VAL A 525 53.94 13.90 -5.99
N SER A 526 53.35 14.91 -6.67
CA SER A 526 54.08 16.09 -7.22
C SER A 526 53.30 16.89 -8.30
N SER A 527 53.28 18.21 -8.07
CA SER A 527 53.42 19.37 -8.99
C SER A 527 52.37 19.73 -10.06
N ALA A 528 51.90 21.00 -9.95
CA ALA A 528 51.78 22.08 -10.96
C ALA A 528 51.35 21.70 -12.40
N ASP A 529 50.27 22.25 -12.96
CA ASP A 529 49.98 23.67 -13.28
C ASP A 529 48.46 23.91 -13.38
#